data_AF-A0A519TJ45-F1
#
_entry.id   AF-A0A519TJ45-F1
#
_cell.length_a   1.000
_cell.length_b   1.000
_cell.length_c   1.000
_cell.angle_alpha   90.00
_cell.angle_beta   90.00
_cell.angle_gamma   90.00
#
_symmetry.space_group_name_H-M   'P 1'
#
loop_
_entity.id
_entity.type
_entity.pdbx_description
1 polymer ?
#
loop_
_entity_poly.entity_id
_entity_poly.type
_entity_poly.pdbx_seq_one_letter_code
_entity_poly.pdbx_strand_id
1 'polypeptide(L)'
;MAGLGPARAQNTTSQPSAPTIPAPAALGPTTAPKASLNPDTTALRQHLRQAAALQGKYQESAALAEYQNALKVNSQHYESLWRAAVLSVRIGNRYTDETRKDAYFGEARRYAERALVLAPTAGESNYALALALFSQAGLLNARDRLRLFKELQNPVQLAVAARPDLPEAWQLLGRWHYRVAHYSVLEKAFSRVVLGGAPQHYPRKSLFQHAVV
;
A
#
# COMPACT_ATOMS: atom_id res chain seq x y z
N MET A 1 -74.25 36.52 8.08
CA MET A 1 -73.17 37.20 8.84
C MET A 1 -72.37 36.11 9.53
N ALA A 2 -71.07 35.98 9.20
CA ALA A 2 -70.06 35.03 9.72
C ALA A 2 -70.40 33.53 9.57
N GLY A 3 -69.68 32.65 8.84
CA GLY A 3 -68.27 32.64 8.48
C GLY A 3 -67.48 31.83 9.51
N LEU A 4 -67.44 30.49 9.38
CA LEU A 4 -66.50 29.60 10.08
C LEU A 4 -66.59 28.17 9.50
N GLY A 5 -65.58 27.77 8.73
CA GLY A 5 -65.30 26.36 8.45
C GLY A 5 -64.19 25.86 9.38
N PRO A 6 -64.14 24.55 9.65
CA PRO A 6 -62.86 23.88 9.91
C PRO A 6 -62.75 22.60 9.06
N ALA A 7 -61.77 22.49 8.17
CA ALA A 7 -60.38 22.16 8.46
C ALA A 7 -60.24 20.75 9.06
N ARG A 8 -59.98 19.80 8.16
CA ARG A 8 -59.78 18.37 8.38
C ARG A 8 -58.47 18.15 9.15
N ALA A 9 -58.58 17.69 10.40
CA ALA A 9 -57.46 17.30 11.24
C ALA A 9 -56.76 16.06 10.67
N GLN A 10 -55.44 16.14 10.51
CA GLN A 10 -54.57 14.98 10.28
C GLN A 10 -53.54 14.92 11.41
N ASN A 11 -53.36 13.70 11.90
CA ASN A 11 -52.62 13.25 13.06
C ASN A 11 -51.23 13.87 13.26
N THR A 12 -50.94 14.20 14.52
CA THR A 12 -49.61 14.47 15.06
C THR A 12 -49.08 13.29 15.88
N THR A 13 -47.74 13.23 15.97
CA THR A 13 -46.89 12.42 16.89
C THR A 13 -46.73 10.93 16.54
N SER A 14 -45.54 10.33 16.41
CA SER A 14 -44.17 10.72 16.75
C SER A 14 -43.19 9.87 15.92
N GLN A 15 -42.19 10.46 15.27
CA GLN A 15 -40.96 9.74 14.94
C GLN A 15 -39.76 10.56 15.43
N PRO A 16 -38.82 9.95 16.16
CA PRO A 16 -37.67 10.63 16.74
C PRO A 16 -36.61 10.94 15.69
N SER A 17 -35.95 12.08 15.89
CA SER A 17 -34.91 12.68 15.05
C SER A 17 -33.81 11.71 14.66
N ALA A 18 -33.67 11.44 13.36
CA ALA A 18 -32.45 10.90 12.81
C ALA A 18 -31.37 12.00 12.82
N PRO A 19 -30.14 11.71 13.25
CA PRO A 19 -29.04 12.68 13.20
C PRO A 19 -28.76 13.07 11.74
N THR A 20 -28.74 14.37 11.51
CA THR A 20 -28.35 15.01 10.26
C THR A 20 -26.99 14.47 9.80
N ILE A 21 -26.97 13.73 8.70
CA ILE A 21 -25.76 13.50 7.91
C ILE A 21 -25.59 14.77 7.05
N PRO A 22 -24.58 15.62 7.28
CA PRO A 22 -24.27 16.66 6.32
C PRO A 22 -23.73 16.03 5.03
N ALA A 23 -24.43 16.29 3.93
CA ALA A 23 -24.00 16.00 2.57
C ALA A 23 -22.81 16.92 2.17
N PRO A 24 -22.12 16.63 1.06
CA PRO A 24 -20.66 16.61 0.97
C PRO A 24 -20.05 18.00 0.87
N ALA A 25 -19.14 18.33 1.78
CA ALA A 25 -18.29 19.49 1.64
C ALA A 25 -17.28 19.25 0.52
N ALA A 26 -17.55 19.90 -0.61
CA ALA A 26 -16.62 20.51 -1.56
C ALA A 26 -15.25 19.82 -1.73
N LEU A 27 -15.09 19.24 -2.92
CA LEU A 27 -13.84 18.92 -3.59
C LEU A 27 -12.80 20.04 -3.41
N GLY A 28 -11.88 19.87 -2.45
CA GLY A 28 -10.60 20.59 -2.45
C GLY A 28 -9.79 20.15 -3.67
N PRO A 29 -8.99 21.04 -4.27
CA PRO A 29 -8.34 20.78 -5.55
C PRO A 29 -7.45 19.53 -5.44
N THR A 30 -7.80 18.53 -6.25
CA THR A 30 -6.92 17.43 -6.62
C THR A 30 -5.56 18.02 -6.96
N THR A 31 -4.58 17.85 -6.08
CA THR A 31 -3.17 17.96 -6.46
C THR A 31 -2.92 16.82 -7.43
N ALA A 32 -3.20 17.11 -8.70
CA ALA A 32 -2.81 16.29 -9.83
C ALA A 32 -1.31 15.98 -9.66
N PRO A 33 -0.89 14.71 -9.71
CA PRO A 33 0.51 14.42 -9.82
C PRO A 33 1.00 15.12 -11.09
N LYS A 34 2.05 15.95 -10.95
CA LYS A 34 2.72 16.64 -12.05
C LYS A 34 2.89 15.66 -13.20
N ALA A 35 2.07 15.83 -14.24
CA ALA A 35 2.13 15.07 -15.46
C ALA A 35 3.57 15.19 -16.00
N SER A 36 4.30 14.09 -15.98
CA SER A 36 5.59 13.98 -16.64
C SER A 36 5.43 14.40 -18.09
N LEU A 37 6.24 15.38 -18.50
CA LEU A 37 6.28 16.02 -19.82
C LEU A 37 6.75 15.08 -20.94
N ASN A 38 6.07 13.97 -21.18
CA ASN A 38 6.16 13.21 -22.43
C ASN A 38 4.74 13.02 -22.96
N PRO A 39 4.44 13.41 -24.22
CA PRO A 39 3.15 13.05 -24.80
C PRO A 39 3.07 11.53 -24.86
N ASP A 40 2.04 10.95 -24.23
CA ASP A 40 1.80 9.52 -24.25
C ASP A 40 1.64 9.03 -25.70
N THR A 41 2.75 8.56 -26.28
CA THR A 41 2.81 8.07 -27.65
C THR A 41 1.70 7.04 -27.85
N THR A 42 1.06 7.03 -29.01
CA THR A 42 0.00 6.05 -29.33
C THR A 42 0.44 4.61 -29.06
N ALA A 43 1.71 4.28 -29.33
CA ALA A 43 2.33 3.00 -29.00
C ALA A 43 2.33 2.70 -27.49
N LEU A 44 2.72 3.67 -26.64
CA LEU A 44 2.68 3.52 -25.18
C LEU A 44 1.25 3.21 -24.71
N ARG A 45 0.28 4.03 -25.15
CA ARG A 45 -1.14 3.84 -24.79
C ARG A 45 -1.68 2.49 -25.24
N GLN A 46 -1.25 1.99 -26.40
CA GLN A 46 -1.62 0.67 -26.90
C GLN A 46 -1.10 -0.44 -25.98
N HIS A 47 0.18 -0.43 -25.63
CA HIS A 47 0.76 -1.41 -24.71
C HIS A 47 0.05 -1.38 -23.34
N LEU A 48 -0.24 -0.21 -22.78
CA LEU A 48 -0.94 -0.08 -21.50
C LEU A 48 -2.35 -0.69 -21.53
N ARG A 49 -3.13 -0.42 -22.59
CA ARG A 49 -4.47 -0.99 -22.76
C ARG A 49 -4.42 -2.51 -22.90
N GLN A 50 -3.48 -3.03 -23.71
CA GLN A 50 -3.30 -4.47 -23.89
C GLN A 50 -2.89 -5.14 -22.58
N ALA A 51 -1.94 -4.56 -21.85
CA ALA A 51 -1.51 -5.06 -20.54
C ALA A 51 -2.67 -5.13 -19.55
N ALA A 52 -3.47 -4.07 -19.43
CA ALA A 52 -4.64 -4.04 -18.55
C ALA A 52 -5.69 -5.10 -18.94
N ALA A 53 -5.96 -5.27 -20.24
CA ALA A 53 -6.87 -6.31 -20.74
C ALA A 53 -6.37 -7.73 -20.42
N LEU A 54 -5.06 -7.97 -20.55
CA LEU A 54 -4.43 -9.25 -20.21
C LEU A 54 -4.46 -9.52 -18.70
N GLN A 55 -4.24 -8.49 -17.86
CA GLN A 55 -4.40 -8.61 -16.41
C GLN A 55 -5.82 -9.00 -16.01
N GLY A 56 -6.84 -8.40 -16.64
CA GLY A 56 -8.24 -8.76 -16.42
C GLY A 56 -8.58 -10.21 -16.80
N LYS A 57 -7.79 -10.82 -17.67
CA LYS A 57 -7.89 -12.24 -18.09
C LYS A 57 -6.94 -13.17 -17.31
N TYR A 58 -6.28 -12.67 -16.27
CA TYR A 58 -5.28 -13.41 -15.48
C TYR A 58 -4.07 -13.92 -16.29
N GLN A 59 -3.81 -13.35 -17.46
CA GLN A 59 -2.66 -13.68 -18.30
C GLN A 59 -1.43 -12.86 -17.88
N GLU A 60 -0.94 -13.12 -16.67
CA GLU A 60 0.08 -12.32 -15.98
C GLU A 60 1.39 -12.17 -16.77
N SER A 61 1.91 -13.27 -17.35
CA SER A 61 3.15 -13.24 -18.13
C SER A 61 3.03 -12.38 -19.38
N ALA A 62 1.90 -12.47 -20.08
CA ALA A 62 1.62 -11.64 -21.26
C ALA A 62 1.44 -10.17 -20.86
N ALA A 63 0.73 -9.90 -19.76
CA ALA A 63 0.57 -8.54 -19.24
C ALA A 63 1.91 -7.91 -18.84
N LEU A 64 2.80 -8.68 -18.19
CA LEU A 64 4.13 -8.22 -17.84
C LEU A 64 4.94 -7.86 -19.08
N ALA A 65 4.89 -8.69 -20.13
CA ALA A 65 5.57 -8.40 -21.39
C ALA A 65 5.09 -7.08 -22.02
N GLU A 66 3.78 -6.80 -21.98
CA GLU A 66 3.25 -5.52 -22.48
C GLU A 66 3.69 -4.32 -21.64
N TYR A 67 3.72 -4.44 -20.30
CA TYR A 67 4.30 -3.38 -19.47
C TYR A 67 5.80 -3.17 -19.72
N GLN A 68 6.55 -4.23 -19.98
CA GLN A 68 7.95 -4.13 -20.37
C GLN A 68 8.11 -3.45 -21.74
N ASN A 69 7.24 -3.74 -22.71
CA ASN A 69 7.22 -3.03 -23.99
C ASN A 69 6.89 -1.54 -23.81
N ALA A 70 5.92 -1.20 -22.95
CA ALA A 70 5.68 0.18 -22.54
C ALA A 70 6.94 0.84 -21.93
N LEU A 71 7.71 0.11 -21.12
CA LEU A 71 8.98 0.61 -20.56
C LEU A 71 10.11 0.75 -21.58
N LYS A 72 10.05 0.06 -22.72
CA LYS A 72 10.98 0.31 -23.83
C LYS A 72 10.67 1.63 -24.54
N VAL A 73 9.39 2.01 -24.61
CA VAL A 73 8.95 3.29 -25.17
C VAL A 73 9.22 4.45 -24.20
N ASN A 74 8.88 4.26 -22.92
CA ASN A 74 9.15 5.21 -21.86
C ASN A 74 9.65 4.47 -20.62
N SER A 75 10.96 4.50 -20.40
CA SER A 75 11.63 3.78 -19.31
C SER A 75 11.29 4.31 -17.92
N GLN A 76 10.70 5.51 -17.82
CA GLN A 76 10.26 6.12 -16.57
C GLN A 76 8.73 6.17 -16.47
N HIS A 77 8.01 5.36 -17.24
CA HIS A 77 6.56 5.32 -17.11
C HIS A 77 6.14 4.70 -15.78
N TYR A 78 5.61 5.55 -14.89
CA TYR A 78 5.31 5.21 -13.50
C TYR A 78 4.40 3.98 -13.36
N GLU A 79 3.27 3.96 -14.08
CA GLU A 79 2.31 2.86 -13.97
C GLU A 79 2.91 1.52 -14.42
N SER A 80 3.68 1.53 -15.51
CA SER A 80 4.32 0.32 -16.01
C SER A 80 5.34 -0.24 -15.01
N LEU A 81 6.08 0.61 -14.30
CA LEU A 81 7.07 0.18 -13.32
C LEU A 81 6.42 -0.55 -12.14
N TRP A 82 5.45 0.07 -11.46
CA TRP A 82 4.87 -0.55 -10.27
C TRP A 82 4.03 -1.79 -10.64
N ARG A 83 3.33 -1.78 -11.79
CA ARG A 83 2.59 -2.96 -12.25
C ARG A 83 3.50 -4.10 -12.67
N ALA A 84 4.62 -3.80 -13.35
CA ALA A 84 5.63 -4.82 -13.67
C ALA A 84 6.21 -5.45 -12.41
N ALA A 85 6.48 -4.65 -11.36
CA ALA A 85 6.94 -5.18 -10.08
C ALA A 85 5.94 -6.15 -9.46
N VAL A 86 4.66 -5.77 -9.37
CA VAL A 86 3.60 -6.60 -8.79
C VAL A 86 3.40 -7.89 -9.60
N LEU A 87 3.39 -7.81 -10.93
CA LEU A 87 3.26 -8.98 -11.80
C LEU A 87 4.46 -9.92 -11.70
N SER A 88 5.68 -9.38 -11.65
CA SER A 88 6.90 -10.19 -11.43
C SER A 88 6.84 -10.98 -10.13
N VAL A 89 6.35 -10.38 -9.04
CA VAL A 89 6.12 -11.13 -7.78
C VAL A 89 5.07 -12.22 -7.96
N ARG A 90 3.93 -11.91 -8.61
CA ARG A 90 2.85 -12.89 -8.83
C ARG A 90 3.31 -14.10 -9.64
N ILE A 91 4.05 -13.85 -10.72
CA ILE A 91 4.64 -14.90 -11.57
C ILE A 91 5.69 -15.69 -10.79
N GLY A 92 6.60 -15.01 -10.07
CA GLY A 92 7.59 -15.65 -9.22
C GLY A 92 6.97 -16.60 -8.20
N ASN A 93 5.87 -16.21 -7.55
CA ASN A 93 5.16 -17.05 -6.58
C ASN A 93 4.56 -18.35 -7.17
N ARG A 94 4.43 -18.47 -8.50
CA ARG A 94 3.94 -19.70 -9.15
C ARG A 94 5.03 -20.75 -9.34
N TYR A 95 6.31 -20.36 -9.24
CA TYR A 95 7.42 -21.30 -9.32
C TYR A 95 7.70 -21.94 -7.96
N THR A 96 8.08 -23.21 -7.99
CA THR A 96 8.60 -23.95 -6.83
C THR A 96 10.11 -23.82 -6.69
N ASP A 97 10.82 -23.70 -7.80
CA ASP A 97 12.26 -23.51 -7.86
C ASP A 97 12.69 -22.15 -7.27
N GLU A 98 13.50 -22.18 -6.21
CA GLU A 98 13.91 -20.97 -5.48
C GLU A 98 14.77 -20.03 -6.34
N THR A 99 15.59 -20.56 -7.25
CA THR A 99 16.44 -19.76 -8.15
C THR A 99 15.59 -18.90 -9.07
N ARG A 100 14.53 -19.49 -9.67
CA ARG A 100 13.57 -18.75 -10.50
C ARG A 100 12.79 -17.74 -9.68
N LYS A 101 12.35 -18.10 -8.47
CA LYS A 101 11.65 -17.16 -7.57
C LYS A 101 12.52 -15.95 -7.27
N ASP A 102 13.78 -16.17 -6.90
CA ASP A 102 14.72 -15.11 -6.56
C ASP A 102 14.95 -14.16 -7.75
N ALA A 103 15.12 -14.70 -8.96
CA ALA A 103 15.24 -13.89 -10.16
C ALA A 103 14.01 -12.97 -10.39
N TYR A 104 12.79 -13.50 -10.25
CA TYR A 104 11.57 -12.71 -10.39
C TYR A 104 11.41 -11.66 -9.28
N PHE A 105 11.76 -12.00 -8.04
CA PHE A 105 11.65 -11.08 -6.92
C PHE A 105 12.73 -9.97 -6.97
N GLY A 106 13.93 -10.30 -7.43
CA GLY A 106 14.99 -9.34 -7.71
C GLY A 106 14.58 -8.34 -8.81
N GLU A 107 14.02 -8.83 -9.91
CA GLU A 107 13.48 -7.96 -10.96
C GLU A 107 12.32 -7.11 -10.45
N ALA A 108 11.41 -7.69 -9.66
CA ALA A 108 10.31 -6.94 -9.06
C ALA A 108 10.81 -5.77 -8.19
N ARG A 109 11.83 -6.02 -7.36
CA ARG A 109 12.44 -4.99 -6.52
C ARG A 109 13.04 -3.86 -7.37
N ARG A 110 13.77 -4.18 -8.44
CA ARG A 110 14.35 -3.18 -9.35
C ARG A 110 13.28 -2.30 -9.99
N TYR A 111 12.16 -2.86 -10.44
CA TYR A 111 11.04 -2.09 -10.97
C TYR A 111 10.41 -1.20 -9.90
N ALA A 112 10.21 -1.73 -8.69
CA ALA A 112 9.61 -0.99 -7.58
C ALA A 112 10.49 0.17 -7.09
N GLU A 113 11.80 -0.03 -6.98
CA GLU A 113 12.77 1.02 -6.62
C GLU A 113 12.76 2.15 -7.66
N ARG A 114 12.70 1.82 -8.95
CA ARG A 114 12.54 2.83 -10.02
C ARG A 114 11.22 3.58 -9.90
N ALA A 115 10.12 2.90 -9.59
CA ALA A 115 8.82 3.56 -9.36
C ALA A 115 8.87 4.49 -8.15
N LEU A 116 9.57 4.08 -7.08
CA LEU A 116 9.73 4.85 -5.86
C LEU A 116 10.53 6.14 -6.10
N VAL A 117 11.57 6.10 -6.94
CA VAL A 117 12.33 7.31 -7.31
C VAL A 117 11.43 8.36 -7.99
N LEU A 118 10.48 7.93 -8.82
CA LEU A 118 9.57 8.84 -9.53
C LEU A 118 8.47 9.40 -8.63
N ALA A 119 7.93 8.57 -7.73
CA ALA A 119 6.90 8.98 -6.79
C ALA A 119 7.14 8.32 -5.42
N PRO A 120 7.95 8.94 -4.55
CA PRO A 120 8.32 8.36 -3.25
C PRO A 120 7.17 8.27 -2.25
N THR A 121 6.16 9.13 -2.41
CA THR A 121 5.00 9.23 -1.51
C THR A 121 3.76 8.52 -2.05
N ALA A 122 3.80 8.01 -3.28
CA ALA A 122 2.66 7.36 -3.90
C ALA A 122 2.44 5.95 -3.34
N GLY A 123 1.18 5.56 -3.17
CA GLY A 123 0.86 4.30 -2.51
C GLY A 123 1.25 3.08 -3.34
N GLU A 124 1.19 3.17 -4.66
CA GLU A 124 1.48 2.07 -5.59
C GLU A 124 2.95 1.67 -5.62
N SER A 125 3.86 2.65 -5.66
CA SER A 125 5.32 2.42 -5.61
C SER A 125 5.73 1.85 -4.26
N ASN A 126 5.20 2.40 -3.17
CA ASN A 126 5.42 1.90 -1.82
C ASN A 126 4.87 0.48 -1.63
N TYR A 127 3.67 0.20 -2.16
CA TYR A 127 3.10 -1.15 -2.17
C TYR A 127 3.96 -2.13 -2.97
N ALA A 128 4.35 -1.76 -4.19
CA ALA A 128 5.17 -2.61 -5.05
C ALA A 128 6.52 -2.95 -4.39
N LEU A 129 7.16 -1.97 -3.73
CA LEU A 129 8.40 -2.21 -3.00
C LEU A 129 8.18 -3.12 -1.80
N ALA A 130 7.17 -2.82 -0.97
CA ALA A 130 6.84 -3.65 0.19
C ALA A 130 6.56 -5.10 -0.21
N LEU A 131 5.83 -5.30 -1.31
CA LEU A 131 5.50 -6.62 -1.84
C LEU A 131 6.75 -7.38 -2.30
N ALA A 132 7.64 -6.71 -3.06
CA ALA A 132 8.89 -7.30 -3.50
C ALA A 132 9.79 -7.72 -2.32
N LEU A 133 9.96 -6.83 -1.34
CA LEU A 133 10.73 -7.11 -0.11
C LEU A 133 10.14 -8.27 0.68
N PHE A 134 8.80 -8.30 0.85
CA PHE A 134 8.11 -9.39 1.54
C PHE A 134 8.35 -10.73 0.84
N SER A 135 8.27 -10.76 -0.49
CA SER A 135 8.52 -11.96 -1.28
C SER A 135 9.96 -12.45 -1.20
N GLN A 136 10.94 -11.54 -1.31
CA GLN A 136 12.36 -11.88 -1.12
C GLN A 136 12.63 -12.44 0.28
N ALA A 137 12.04 -11.82 1.31
CA ALA A 137 12.21 -12.25 2.69
C ALA A 137 11.81 -13.72 2.92
N GLY A 138 10.88 -14.24 2.12
CA GLY A 138 10.45 -15.64 2.15
C GLY A 138 11.50 -16.66 1.68
N LEU A 139 12.52 -16.22 0.94
CA LEU A 139 13.63 -17.07 0.46
C LEU A 139 14.88 -16.98 1.33
N LEU A 140 14.91 -16.03 2.28
CA LEU A 140 16.11 -15.72 3.04
C LEU A 140 16.18 -16.44 4.38
N ASN A 141 17.42 -16.64 4.83
CA ASN A 141 17.72 -17.04 6.21
C ASN A 141 17.13 -16.03 7.22
N ALA A 142 17.01 -16.42 8.49
CA ALA A 142 16.37 -15.61 9.51
C ALA A 142 16.97 -14.19 9.65
N ARG A 143 18.31 -14.07 9.60
CA ARG A 143 19.00 -12.79 9.77
C ARG A 143 18.63 -11.80 8.66
N ASP A 144 18.74 -12.22 7.41
CA ASP A 144 18.51 -11.33 6.27
C ASP A 144 17.03 -11.06 6.05
N ARG A 145 16.17 -12.06 6.34
CA ARG A 145 14.72 -11.89 6.42
C ARG A 145 14.34 -10.78 7.41
N LEU A 146 14.93 -10.74 8.61
CA LEU A 146 14.64 -9.69 9.59
C LEU A 146 15.02 -8.29 9.11
N ARG A 147 16.11 -8.17 8.35
CA ARG A 147 16.52 -6.90 7.74
C ARG A 147 15.49 -6.42 6.72
N LEU A 148 15.02 -7.30 5.83
CA LEU A 148 13.98 -6.93 4.87
C LEU A 148 12.65 -6.59 5.55
N PHE A 149 12.27 -7.30 6.62
CA PHE A 149 11.07 -6.96 7.39
C PHE A 149 11.14 -5.59 8.08
N LYS A 150 12.34 -5.13 8.46
CA LYS A 150 12.57 -3.74 8.89
C LYS A 150 12.32 -2.77 7.76
N GLU A 151 12.97 -3.02 6.63
CA GLU A 151 12.96 -2.14 5.46
C GLU A 151 11.53 -1.97 4.92
N LEU A 152 10.75 -3.06 4.91
CA LEU A 152 9.41 -3.06 4.33
C LEU A 152 8.34 -2.45 5.23
N GLN A 153 8.62 -2.21 6.52
CA GLN A 153 7.67 -1.63 7.48
C GLN A 153 7.18 -0.24 7.05
N ASN A 154 8.09 0.66 6.70
CA ASN A 154 7.72 2.03 6.32
C ASN A 154 6.97 2.07 4.97
N PRO A 155 7.46 1.41 3.88
CA PRO A 155 6.73 1.35 2.62
C PRO A 155 5.31 0.79 2.75
N VAL A 156 5.09 -0.29 3.51
CA VAL A 156 3.74 -0.86 3.62
C VAL A 156 2.78 0.07 4.38
N GLN A 157 3.26 0.81 5.37
CA GLN A 157 2.46 1.82 6.09
C GLN A 157 2.14 3.03 5.20
N LEU A 158 3.11 3.51 4.43
CA LEU A 158 2.90 4.58 3.45
C LEU A 158 1.91 4.15 2.36
N ALA A 159 1.98 2.90 1.91
CA ALA A 159 1.08 2.36 0.91
C ALA A 159 -0.39 2.45 1.35
N VAL A 160 -0.71 1.97 2.56
CA VAL A 160 -2.10 2.01 3.08
C VAL A 160 -2.55 3.43 3.40
N ALA A 161 -1.63 4.31 3.83
CA ALA A 161 -1.94 5.71 4.12
C ALA A 161 -2.25 6.51 2.85
N ALA A 162 -1.48 6.29 1.78
CA ALA A 162 -1.65 7.00 0.51
C ALA A 162 -2.76 6.41 -0.37
N ARG A 163 -2.99 5.10 -0.31
CA ARG A 163 -4.01 4.37 -1.10
C ARG A 163 -4.86 3.49 -0.16
N PRO A 164 -5.74 4.09 0.65
CA PRO A 164 -6.61 3.33 1.55
C PRO A 164 -7.63 2.44 0.79
N ASP A 165 -7.86 2.74 -0.49
CA ASP A 165 -8.72 1.99 -1.40
C ASP A 165 -8.03 0.78 -2.06
N LEU A 166 -6.73 0.55 -1.81
CA LEU A 166 -5.98 -0.59 -2.34
C LEU A 166 -6.03 -1.77 -1.35
N PRO A 167 -6.91 -2.78 -1.54
CA PRO A 167 -7.09 -3.86 -0.57
C PRO A 167 -5.85 -4.72 -0.39
N GLU A 168 -5.03 -4.87 -1.42
CA GLU A 168 -3.80 -5.67 -1.37
C GLU A 168 -2.74 -5.05 -0.44
N ALA A 169 -2.70 -3.72 -0.31
CA ALA A 169 -1.81 -3.05 0.64
C ALA A 169 -2.19 -3.37 2.09
N TRP A 170 -3.50 -3.36 2.41
CA TRP A 170 -4.00 -3.77 3.72
C TRP A 170 -3.72 -5.24 4.03
N GLN A 171 -3.92 -6.12 3.04
CA GLN A 171 -3.57 -7.53 3.20
C GLN A 171 -2.08 -7.71 3.49
N LEU A 172 -1.22 -6.99 2.77
CA LEU A 172 0.23 -7.05 2.97
C LEU A 172 0.64 -6.53 4.35
N LEU A 173 0.04 -5.44 4.83
CA LEU A 173 0.24 -4.92 6.19
C LEU A 173 -0.15 -5.97 7.24
N GLY A 174 -1.29 -6.63 7.07
CA GLY A 174 -1.72 -7.72 7.94
C GLY A 174 -0.72 -8.90 7.95
N ARG A 175 -0.22 -9.29 6.78
CA ARG A 175 0.82 -10.34 6.64
C ARG A 175 2.13 -9.93 7.33
N TRP A 176 2.52 -8.66 7.24
CA TRP A 176 3.67 -8.13 7.96
C TRP A 176 3.48 -8.24 9.48
N HIS A 177 2.35 -7.76 10.01
CA HIS A 177 2.04 -7.86 11.44
C HIS A 177 2.02 -9.31 11.94
N TYR A 178 1.38 -10.21 11.17
CA TYR A 178 1.36 -11.64 11.48
C TYR A 178 2.79 -12.18 11.58
N ARG A 179 3.66 -11.86 10.61
CA ARG A 179 5.03 -12.35 10.62
C ARG A 179 5.84 -11.81 11.80
N VAL A 180 5.67 -10.53 12.15
CA VAL A 180 6.34 -9.89 13.30
C VAL A 180 5.91 -10.53 14.62
N ALA A 181 4.61 -10.81 14.79
CA ALA A 181 4.10 -11.48 15.98
C ALA A 181 4.68 -12.88 16.17
N HIS A 182 4.95 -13.58 15.06
CA HIS A 182 5.49 -14.95 15.03
C HIS A 182 7.01 -15.02 14.88
N TYR A 183 7.75 -13.96 15.23
CA TYR A 183 9.20 -14.06 15.36
C TYR A 183 9.59 -15.08 16.43
N SER A 184 10.56 -15.95 16.11
CA SER A 184 11.16 -16.86 17.10
C SER A 184 11.84 -16.06 18.22
N VAL A 185 12.14 -16.69 19.36
CA VAL A 185 12.81 -15.99 20.48
C VAL A 185 14.18 -15.41 20.04
N LEU A 186 14.90 -16.13 19.18
CA LEU A 186 16.16 -15.66 18.59
C LEU A 186 15.93 -14.48 17.63
N GLU A 187 14.90 -14.55 16.80
CA GLU A 187 14.49 -13.42 15.93
C GLU A 187 14.04 -12.22 16.77
N LYS A 188 13.37 -12.40 17.91
CA LYS A 188 13.00 -11.34 18.85
C LYS A 188 14.23 -10.70 19.50
N ALA A 189 15.25 -11.48 19.86
CA ALA A 189 16.49 -10.95 20.40
C ALA A 189 17.28 -10.17 19.34
N PHE A 190 17.44 -10.74 18.13
CA PHE A 190 18.15 -10.08 17.03
C PHE A 190 17.42 -8.83 16.52
N SER A 191 16.09 -8.86 16.46
CA SER A 191 15.30 -7.68 16.09
C SER A 191 15.44 -6.55 17.11
N ARG A 192 15.55 -6.81 18.42
CA ARG A 192 15.88 -5.76 19.40
C ARG A 192 17.26 -5.16 19.17
N VAL A 193 18.23 -5.93 18.67
CA VAL A 193 19.58 -5.42 18.40
C VAL A 193 19.65 -4.67 17.06
N VAL A 194 18.96 -5.17 16.02
CA VAL A 194 19.03 -4.64 14.65
C VAL A 194 17.95 -3.61 14.32
N LEU A 195 16.75 -3.72 14.90
CA LEU A 195 15.64 -2.80 14.66
C LEU A 195 15.72 -1.55 15.56
N GLY A 196 16.30 -1.66 16.76
CA GLY A 196 16.51 -0.54 17.69
C GLY A 196 16.95 -1.04 19.06
N GLY A 197 18.25 -0.87 19.34
CA GLY A 197 18.92 -1.33 20.55
C GLY A 197 18.15 -1.05 21.84
N ALA A 198 18.29 -1.98 22.79
CA ALA A 198 17.80 -2.03 24.17
C ALA A 198 16.95 -0.86 24.71
N PRO A 199 15.90 -1.13 25.52
CA PRO A 199 15.15 -0.06 26.18
C PRO A 199 16.12 0.79 27.01
N GLN A 200 16.27 2.07 26.67
CA GLN A 200 16.74 3.04 27.65
C GLN A 200 15.69 3.04 28.75
N HIS A 201 16.01 2.37 29.84
CA HIS A 201 15.29 2.49 31.10
C HIS A 201 15.32 3.98 31.44
N TYR A 202 14.21 4.70 31.25
CA TYR A 202 14.07 6.01 31.86
C TYR A 202 13.94 5.73 33.36
N PRO A 203 14.90 6.12 34.22
CA PRO A 203 14.68 6.01 35.65
C PRO A 203 13.45 6.84 35.96
N ARG A 204 12.39 6.17 36.43
CA ARG A 204 11.20 6.82 36.97
C ARG A 204 11.65 7.63 38.18
N LYS A 205 11.96 8.92 37.99
CA LYS A 205 12.08 9.85 39.11
C LYS A 205 10.72 9.86 39.80
N SER A 206 10.67 9.33 41.03
CA SER A 206 9.52 9.47 41.89
C SER A 206 9.35 10.95 42.22
N LEU A 207 8.44 11.61 41.50
CA LEU A 207 7.86 12.86 41.97
C LEU A 207 6.79 12.53 43.01
N PHE A 208 7.25 12.02 44.16
CA PHE A 208 6.52 12.05 45.42
C PHE A 208 7.35 12.82 46.43
N GLN A 209 7.38 14.14 46.25
CA GLN A 209 7.37 15.05 47.39
C GLN A 209 6.27 16.07 47.10
N HIS A 210 5.06 15.68 47.45
CA HIS A 210 4.02 16.66 47.74
C HIS A 210 4.44 17.38 49.02
N ALA A 211 4.33 18.70 48.94
CA ALA A 211 4.40 19.61 50.05
C ALA A 211 3.50 19.13 51.20
N VAL A 212 4.10 18.96 52.38
CA VAL A 212 3.43 19.02 53.68
C VAL A 212 4.41 19.71 54.63
N VAL A 213 4.20 21.01 54.82
CA VAL A 213 4.06 21.80 56.06
C VAL A 213 4.40 23.25 55.72
#